data_AF-A0A944D3P3-F1
#
_entry.id   AF-A0A944D3P3-F1
#
_cell.length_a   1.000
_cell.length_b   1.000
_cell.length_c   1.000
_cell.angle_alpha   90.00
_cell.angle_beta   90.00
_cell.angle_gamma   90.00
#
_symmetry.space_group_name_H-M   'P 1'
#
loop_
_entity.id
_entity.type
_entity.pdbx_description
1 polymer ?
#
loop_
_entity_poly.entity_id
_entity_poly.type
_entity_poly.pdbx_seq_one_letter_code
_entity_poly.pdbx_strand_id
1 'polypeptide(L)'
;MWCMVYFFPGKSSNALRSWFVHHLPFPVAVAHVDGKWLSVPLDQYEDTVAAAKHFFGKQTEYGLSIAAQPTDAVLREQEYDRELELAYTEELAKKMNVTVSDEDVDNYFTQTILPQASSEDEIAQTLEDLYGWTVVDFKKNVLYPVVLRQKLNDALASDSSVDSSAQSTAEDVLAQVKAGEKTFEQLAEEYSTDTGSASSGGALGTFGKGVMVASFEEAAFALEVGALSELVKTQYGYHIIKLNSRDDGAGTVDASHILIGFETVDDRIEEITTSAKVYKMLPHYPVVEDTTTATENPYVDADAETEDASTAETNVNAEASVAE
;
A
#
# COMPACT_ATOMS: atom_id res chain seq x y z
N MET A 1 27.69 -17.07 -21.95
CA MET A 1 27.22 -18.36 -21.39
C MET A 1 25.86 -18.27 -20.68
N TRP A 2 25.19 -17.10 -20.71
CA TRP A 2 23.92 -16.85 -20.00
C TRP A 2 22.65 -17.07 -20.86
N CYS A 3 22.78 -17.30 -22.18
CA CYS A 3 21.62 -17.42 -23.09
C CYS A 3 21.23 -18.87 -23.45
N MET A 4 21.93 -19.90 -23.00
CA MET A 4 21.70 -21.28 -23.50
C MET A 4 20.51 -22.00 -22.86
N VAL A 5 19.97 -21.53 -21.74
CA VAL A 5 18.88 -22.24 -21.02
C VAL A 5 17.51 -22.02 -21.69
N TYR A 6 17.36 -20.99 -22.53
CA TYR A 6 16.10 -20.64 -23.19
C TYR A 6 15.83 -21.34 -24.53
N PHE A 7 16.76 -22.15 -25.05
CA PHE A 7 16.63 -22.76 -26.39
C PHE A 7 16.01 -24.18 -26.42
N PHE A 8 15.30 -24.60 -25.38
CA PHE A 8 14.51 -25.84 -25.42
C PHE A 8 13.01 -25.55 -25.28
N PRO A 9 12.30 -25.30 -26.40
CA PRO A 9 10.85 -25.28 -26.40
C PRO A 9 10.37 -26.73 -26.39
N GLY A 10 10.08 -27.28 -25.21
CA GLY A 10 9.61 -28.67 -25.13
C GLY A 10 9.19 -29.09 -23.73
N LYS A 11 7.97 -29.62 -23.64
CA LYS A 11 7.34 -30.28 -22.47
C LYS A 11 8.23 -31.37 -21.85
N SER A 12 9.27 -31.01 -21.12
CA SER A 12 10.06 -31.98 -20.35
C SER A 12 10.44 -31.41 -18.98
N SER A 13 9.93 -32.09 -17.96
CA SER A 13 10.36 -32.09 -16.57
C SER A 13 11.81 -32.59 -16.45
N ASN A 14 12.77 -31.87 -17.02
CA ASN A 14 14.16 -32.29 -17.01
C ASN A 14 14.82 -31.92 -15.69
N ALA A 15 15.26 -32.95 -14.94
CA ALA A 15 16.06 -32.83 -13.72
C ALA A 15 17.30 -31.92 -13.87
N LEU A 16 17.80 -31.75 -15.10
CA LEU A 16 18.89 -30.82 -15.42
C LEU A 16 18.49 -29.35 -15.21
N ARG A 17 17.27 -28.95 -15.61
CA ARG A 17 16.76 -27.59 -15.38
C ARG A 17 16.56 -27.33 -13.90
N SER A 18 15.99 -28.30 -13.17
CA SER A 18 15.85 -28.22 -11.71
C SER A 18 17.21 -28.12 -11.02
N TRP A 19 18.20 -28.93 -11.42
CA TRP A 19 19.57 -28.85 -10.92
C TRP A 19 20.22 -27.51 -11.22
N PHE A 20 20.13 -27.00 -12.46
CA PHE A 20 20.69 -25.69 -12.84
C PHE A 20 20.05 -24.54 -12.08
N VAL A 21 18.72 -24.54 -11.88
CA VAL A 21 18.02 -23.50 -11.10
C VAL A 21 18.41 -23.55 -9.62
N HIS A 22 18.64 -24.73 -9.05
CA HIS A 22 19.06 -24.88 -7.65
C HIS A 22 20.56 -24.61 -7.41
N HIS A 23 21.42 -24.64 -8.44
CA HIS A 23 22.88 -24.52 -8.30
C HIS A 23 23.49 -23.29 -8.98
N LEU A 24 22.75 -22.62 -9.86
CA LEU A 24 23.10 -21.32 -10.43
C LEU A 24 21.95 -20.34 -10.10
N PRO A 25 22.19 -19.32 -9.25
CA PRO A 25 21.15 -18.37 -8.87
C PRO A 25 20.77 -17.54 -10.08
N PHE A 26 19.77 -17.99 -10.83
CA PHE A 26 19.21 -17.23 -11.92
C PHE A 26 18.15 -16.30 -11.34
N PRO A 27 18.23 -14.98 -11.57
CA PRO A 27 17.22 -14.07 -11.08
C PRO A 27 15.95 -14.12 -11.93
N VAL A 28 14.78 -14.03 -11.31
CA VAL A 28 13.50 -13.76 -12.00
C VAL A 28 13.43 -12.29 -12.43
N ALA A 29 14.04 -11.41 -11.64
CA ALA A 29 14.14 -9.97 -11.85
C ALA A 29 15.50 -9.47 -11.38
N VAL A 30 16.03 -8.46 -12.06
CA VAL A 30 17.03 -7.58 -11.47
C VAL A 30 16.56 -6.14 -11.54
N ALA A 31 16.73 -5.40 -10.45
CA ALA A 31 16.40 -3.99 -10.38
C ALA A 31 17.65 -3.18 -10.09
N HIS A 32 17.82 -2.07 -10.80
CA HIS A 32 18.91 -1.13 -10.53
C HIS A 32 18.35 0.09 -9.80
N VAL A 33 18.73 0.23 -8.53
CA VAL A 33 18.29 1.27 -7.58
C VAL A 33 19.53 1.93 -6.99
N ASP A 34 19.65 3.26 -7.12
CA ASP A 34 20.75 4.05 -6.55
C ASP A 34 22.17 3.50 -6.79
N GLY A 35 22.42 2.98 -8.00
CA GLY A 35 23.74 2.43 -8.36
C GLY A 35 24.00 1.01 -7.84
N LYS A 36 23.00 0.37 -7.22
CA LYS A 36 23.06 -1.02 -6.75
C LYS A 36 22.14 -1.90 -7.56
N TRP A 37 22.56 -3.16 -7.74
CA TRP A 37 21.76 -4.20 -8.35
C TRP A 37 21.11 -5.04 -7.26
N LEU A 38 19.78 -5.05 -7.28
CA LEU A 38 18.95 -5.96 -6.51
C LEU A 38 18.56 -7.13 -7.40
N SER A 39 18.49 -8.33 -6.83
CA SER A 39 18.13 -9.55 -7.56
C SER A 39 17.05 -10.29 -6.82
N VAL A 40 16.00 -10.68 -7.53
CA VAL A 40 14.98 -11.59 -7.00
C VAL A 40 15.33 -13.02 -7.44
N PRO A 41 15.63 -13.95 -6.52
CA PRO A 41 16.00 -15.32 -6.87
C PRO A 41 14.85 -16.11 -7.49
N LEU A 42 15.13 -16.89 -8.55
CA LEU A 42 14.09 -17.69 -9.23
C LEU A 42 13.54 -18.83 -8.37
N ASP A 43 14.37 -19.43 -7.52
CA ASP A 43 13.95 -20.49 -6.59
C ASP A 43 12.93 -19.96 -5.59
N GLN A 44 13.24 -18.84 -4.92
CA GLN A 44 12.33 -18.17 -3.99
C GLN A 44 11.00 -17.81 -4.67
N TYR A 45 11.05 -17.24 -5.87
CA TYR A 45 9.87 -16.90 -6.64
C TYR A 45 9.01 -18.11 -7.04
N GLU A 46 9.63 -19.21 -7.51
CA GLU A 46 8.85 -20.39 -7.88
C GLU A 46 8.25 -21.09 -6.66
N ASP A 47 8.91 -21.06 -5.50
CA ASP A 47 8.38 -21.59 -4.24
C ASP A 47 7.12 -20.84 -3.80
N THR A 48 7.10 -19.51 -3.94
CA THR A 48 5.95 -18.70 -3.53
C THR A 48 4.80 -18.79 -4.53
N VAL A 49 5.10 -18.88 -5.83
CA VAL A 49 4.11 -19.19 -6.87
C VAL A 49 3.49 -20.58 -6.64
N ALA A 50 4.29 -21.58 -6.26
CA ALA A 50 3.78 -22.92 -5.96
C ALA A 50 2.83 -22.90 -4.76
N ALA A 51 3.19 -22.17 -3.71
CA ALA A 51 2.37 -22.03 -2.51
C ALA A 51 1.05 -21.30 -2.78
N ALA A 52 1.09 -20.20 -3.54
CA ALA A 52 -0.12 -19.48 -3.94
C ALA A 52 -1.07 -20.39 -4.72
N LYS A 53 -0.55 -21.18 -5.67
CA LYS A 53 -1.36 -22.17 -6.40
C LYS A 53 -1.94 -23.25 -5.50
N HIS A 54 -1.16 -23.71 -4.53
CA HIS A 54 -1.62 -24.71 -3.58
C HIS A 54 -2.79 -24.16 -2.75
N PHE A 55 -2.63 -22.94 -2.23
CA PHE A 55 -3.66 -22.23 -1.47
C PHE A 55 -4.94 -22.07 -2.27
N PHE A 56 -4.85 -21.49 -3.46
CA PHE A 56 -6.00 -21.31 -4.32
C PHE A 56 -6.64 -22.67 -4.66
N GLY A 57 -5.86 -23.70 -4.95
CA GLY A 57 -6.38 -25.06 -5.19
C GLY A 57 -7.10 -25.70 -4.00
N LYS A 58 -6.82 -25.25 -2.76
CA LYS A 58 -7.33 -25.82 -1.51
C LYS A 58 -8.33 -24.96 -0.76
N GLN A 59 -8.42 -23.67 -1.06
CA GLN A 59 -9.20 -22.69 -0.28
C GLN A 59 -10.67 -23.11 -0.05
N THR A 60 -11.30 -23.71 -1.06
CA THR A 60 -12.71 -24.11 -0.98
C THR A 60 -12.95 -25.33 -0.09
N GLU A 61 -11.95 -26.22 0.03
CA GLU A 61 -12.00 -27.36 0.96
C GLU A 61 -12.00 -26.88 2.43
N TYR A 62 -11.44 -25.69 2.69
CA TYR A 62 -11.37 -25.04 4.00
C TYR A 62 -12.47 -24.00 4.23
N GLY A 63 -13.48 -23.93 3.34
CA GLY A 63 -14.60 -22.99 3.46
C GLY A 63 -14.22 -21.52 3.26
N LEU A 64 -13.03 -21.25 2.71
CA LEU A 64 -12.61 -19.89 2.36
C LEU A 64 -13.26 -19.48 1.04
N SER A 65 -14.27 -18.60 1.13
CA SER A 65 -14.96 -18.02 -0.03
C SER A 65 -14.23 -16.79 -0.54
N ILE A 66 -13.08 -17.01 -1.16
CA ILE A 66 -12.34 -15.98 -1.92
C ILE A 66 -12.77 -16.04 -3.39
N ALA A 67 -12.52 -14.97 -4.13
CA ALA A 67 -12.89 -14.81 -5.54
C ALA A 67 -12.48 -16.00 -6.43
N ALA A 68 -12.95 -16.00 -7.69
CA ALA A 68 -12.54 -17.00 -8.67
C ALA A 68 -11.00 -17.15 -8.70
N GLN A 69 -10.53 -18.38 -8.83
CA GLN A 69 -9.11 -18.73 -8.88
C GLN A 69 -8.40 -17.83 -9.90
N PRO A 70 -7.39 -17.04 -9.49
CA PRO A 70 -6.65 -16.23 -10.45
C PRO A 70 -5.94 -17.13 -11.46
N THR A 71 -5.76 -16.63 -12.68
CA THR A 71 -5.03 -17.39 -13.71
C THR A 71 -3.55 -17.56 -13.31
N ASP A 72 -2.88 -18.56 -13.88
CA ASP A 72 -1.44 -18.78 -13.66
C ASP A 72 -0.61 -17.53 -13.95
N ALA A 73 -0.99 -16.77 -14.98
CA ALA A 73 -0.31 -15.53 -15.35
C ALA A 73 -0.49 -14.44 -14.30
N VAL A 74 -1.71 -14.28 -13.76
CA VAL A 74 -2.00 -13.29 -12.71
C VAL A 74 -1.26 -13.63 -11.41
N LEU A 75 -1.31 -14.90 -10.97
CA LEU A 75 -0.57 -15.34 -9.77
C LEU A 75 0.93 -15.10 -9.91
N ARG A 76 1.48 -15.41 -11.08
CA ARG A 76 2.90 -15.21 -11.37
C ARG A 76 3.31 -13.75 -11.38
N GLU A 77 2.42 -12.84 -11.80
CA GLU A 77 2.67 -11.40 -11.75
C GLU A 77 2.60 -10.88 -10.30
N GLN A 78 1.57 -11.28 -9.55
CA GLN A 78 1.41 -10.88 -8.15
C GLN A 78 2.61 -11.31 -7.28
N GLU A 79 3.05 -12.56 -7.41
CA GLU A 79 4.23 -13.04 -6.70
C GLU A 79 5.52 -12.38 -7.18
N TYR A 80 5.57 -11.97 -8.45
CA TYR A 80 6.73 -11.22 -8.97
C TYR A 80 6.81 -9.84 -8.31
N ASP A 81 5.70 -9.12 -8.24
CA ASP A 81 5.64 -7.80 -7.61
C ASP A 81 5.93 -7.88 -6.11
N ARG A 82 5.35 -8.87 -5.42
CA ARG A 82 5.57 -9.10 -3.99
C ARG A 82 7.05 -9.33 -3.65
N GLU A 83 7.73 -10.15 -4.45
CA GLU A 83 9.15 -10.44 -4.25
C GLU A 83 10.07 -9.27 -4.60
N LEU A 84 9.68 -8.46 -5.59
CA LEU A 84 10.39 -7.24 -5.94
C LEU A 84 10.25 -6.17 -4.85
N GLU A 85 9.05 -6.00 -4.31
CA GLU A 85 8.78 -5.09 -3.19
C GLU A 85 9.56 -5.51 -1.93
N LEU A 86 9.65 -6.82 -1.64
CA LEU A 86 10.49 -7.32 -0.56
C LEU A 86 11.95 -6.93 -0.77
N ALA A 87 12.49 -7.07 -1.98
CA ALA A 87 13.86 -6.65 -2.28
C ALA A 87 14.09 -5.14 -2.08
N TYR A 88 13.10 -4.30 -2.40
CA TYR A 88 13.15 -2.85 -2.11
C TYR A 88 13.12 -2.57 -0.61
N THR A 89 12.24 -3.26 0.13
CA THR A 89 12.12 -3.15 1.58
C THR A 89 13.43 -3.54 2.28
N GLU A 90 14.08 -4.61 1.83
CA GLU A 90 15.39 -5.03 2.36
C GLU A 90 16.51 -4.02 2.06
N GLU A 91 16.50 -3.40 0.88
CA GLU A 91 17.45 -2.34 0.56
C GLU A 91 17.24 -1.10 1.42
N LEU A 92 15.98 -0.72 1.66
CA LEU A 92 15.64 0.36 2.59
C LEU A 92 16.11 0.05 4.01
N ALA A 93 15.88 -1.17 4.50
CA ALA A 93 16.35 -1.61 5.81
C ALA A 93 17.88 -1.53 5.93
N LYS A 94 18.62 -1.92 4.90
CA LYS A 94 20.09 -1.75 4.85
C LYS A 94 20.49 -0.27 4.95
N LYS A 95 19.83 0.62 4.21
CA LYS A 95 20.11 2.07 4.26
C LYS A 95 19.84 2.66 5.64
N MET A 96 18.78 2.20 6.31
CA MET A 96 18.39 2.64 7.66
C MET A 96 19.10 1.87 8.78
N ASN A 97 20.01 0.95 8.44
CA ASN A 97 20.71 0.09 9.40
C ASN A 97 19.74 -0.71 10.31
N VAL A 98 18.62 -1.13 9.75
CA VAL A 98 17.62 -2.00 10.37
C VAL A 98 17.92 -3.45 9.99
N THR A 99 17.90 -4.34 10.98
CA THR A 99 18.13 -5.78 10.81
C THR A 99 17.04 -6.59 11.48
N VAL A 100 16.66 -7.70 10.85
CA VAL A 100 15.77 -8.72 11.41
C VAL A 100 16.59 -9.98 11.64
N SER A 101 16.53 -10.50 12.86
CA SER A 101 17.12 -11.78 13.26
C SER A 101 16.06 -12.87 13.31
N ASP A 102 16.49 -14.14 13.26
CA ASP A 102 15.60 -15.29 13.44
C ASP A 102 14.84 -15.22 14.78
N GLU A 103 15.50 -14.72 15.84
CA GLU A 103 14.88 -14.51 17.15
C GLU A 103 13.74 -13.50 17.11
N ASP A 104 13.85 -12.44 16.31
CA ASP A 104 12.76 -11.47 16.16
C ASP A 104 11.52 -12.12 15.52
N VAL A 105 11.74 -12.96 14.50
CA VAL A 105 10.68 -13.67 13.80
C VAL A 105 10.06 -14.74 14.69
N ASP A 106 10.86 -15.47 15.45
CA ASP A 106 10.40 -16.47 16.42
C ASP A 106 9.59 -15.84 17.55
N ASN A 107 10.04 -14.69 18.06
CA ASN A 107 9.31 -13.93 19.07
C ASN A 107 7.97 -13.45 18.52
N TYR A 108 7.94 -12.91 17.30
CA TYR A 108 6.70 -12.51 16.64
C TYR A 108 5.74 -13.68 16.45
N PHE A 109 6.24 -14.82 15.96
CA PHE A 109 5.44 -16.04 15.82
C PHE A 109 4.84 -16.47 17.16
N THR A 110 5.65 -16.53 18.22
CA THR A 110 5.24 -16.99 19.55
C THR A 110 4.26 -16.05 20.23
N GLN A 111 4.39 -14.74 20.03
CA GLN A 111 3.57 -13.73 20.70
C GLN A 111 2.29 -13.39 19.94
N THR A 112 2.31 -13.49 18.61
CA THR A 112 1.21 -13.00 17.75
C THR A 112 0.45 -14.13 17.06
N ILE A 113 1.16 -15.15 16.56
CA ILE A 113 0.55 -16.21 15.76
C ILE A 113 0.14 -17.40 16.62
N LEU A 114 1.06 -17.93 17.43
CA LEU A 114 0.82 -19.11 18.26
C LEU A 114 -0.39 -18.97 19.20
N PRO A 115 -0.66 -17.83 19.85
CA PRO A 115 -1.82 -17.69 20.74
C PRO A 115 -3.17 -17.71 20.00
N GLN A 116 -3.17 -17.58 18.68
CA GLN A 116 -4.38 -17.66 17.85
C GLN A 116 -4.71 -19.11 17.44
N ALA A 117 -3.82 -20.06 17.72
CA ALA A 117 -3.99 -21.48 17.43
C ALA A 117 -3.99 -22.31 18.72
N SER A 118 -4.48 -23.54 18.66
CA SER A 118 -4.47 -24.44 19.83
C SER A 118 -3.07 -25.00 20.09
N SER A 119 -2.25 -25.15 19.04
CA SER A 119 -0.88 -25.67 19.12
C SER A 119 -0.05 -25.32 17.89
N GLU A 120 1.28 -25.44 17.98
CA GLU A 120 2.17 -25.31 16.82
C GLU A 120 1.95 -26.43 15.78
N ASP A 121 1.60 -27.64 16.22
CA ASP A 121 1.31 -28.76 15.32
C ASP A 121 0.07 -28.49 14.45
N GLU A 122 -0.95 -27.81 15.00
CA GLU A 122 -2.13 -27.37 14.24
C GLU A 122 -1.77 -26.35 13.16
N ILE A 123 -0.88 -25.40 13.49
CA ILE A 123 -0.36 -24.41 12.54
C ILE A 123 0.40 -25.14 11.43
N ALA A 124 1.32 -26.04 11.80
CA ALA A 124 2.13 -26.78 10.84
C ALA A 124 1.26 -27.61 9.86
N GLN A 125 0.23 -28.30 10.37
CA GLN A 125 -0.71 -29.04 9.54
C GLN A 125 -1.49 -28.12 8.60
N THR A 126 -1.99 -26.99 9.12
CA THR A 126 -2.75 -26.02 8.32
C THR A 126 -1.88 -25.42 7.21
N LEU A 127 -0.62 -25.09 7.51
CA LEU A 127 0.33 -24.54 6.54
C LEU A 127 0.69 -25.56 5.45
N GLU A 128 0.94 -26.81 5.82
CA GLU A 128 1.19 -27.89 4.86
C GLU A 128 -0.04 -28.12 3.97
N ASP A 129 -1.23 -28.20 4.54
CA ASP A 129 -2.44 -28.51 3.80
C ASP A 129 -2.91 -27.35 2.90
N LEU A 130 -2.75 -26.10 3.33
CA LEU A 130 -3.19 -24.94 2.56
C LEU A 130 -2.10 -24.47 1.60
N TYR A 131 -0.84 -24.42 2.01
CA TYR A 131 0.23 -23.78 1.23
C TYR A 131 1.33 -24.77 0.77
N GLY A 132 1.35 -26.00 1.30
CA GLY A 132 2.48 -26.91 1.10
C GLY A 132 3.75 -26.40 1.80
N TRP A 133 3.58 -25.66 2.88
CA TRP A 133 4.66 -24.98 3.60
C TRP A 133 4.89 -25.55 4.99
N THR A 134 6.16 -25.58 5.37
CA THR A 134 6.54 -25.77 6.76
C THR A 134 6.39 -24.47 7.56
N VAL A 135 6.44 -24.56 8.89
CA VAL A 135 6.53 -23.38 9.76
C VAL A 135 7.76 -22.52 9.43
N VAL A 136 8.86 -23.13 8.96
CA VAL A 136 10.07 -22.41 8.56
C VAL A 136 9.81 -21.57 7.31
N ASP A 137 9.12 -22.13 6.31
CA ASP A 137 8.75 -21.42 5.08
C ASP A 137 7.80 -20.27 5.38
N PHE A 138 6.83 -20.49 6.27
CA PHE A 138 5.92 -19.44 6.73
C PHE A 138 6.66 -18.30 7.45
N LYS A 139 7.58 -18.63 8.36
CA LYS A 139 8.42 -17.64 9.05
C LYS A 139 9.23 -16.82 8.05
N LYS A 140 9.83 -17.46 7.05
CA LYS A 140 10.65 -16.81 6.02
C LYS A 140 9.83 -15.94 5.05
N ASN A 141 8.73 -16.46 4.51
CA ASN A 141 8.04 -15.85 3.39
C ASN A 141 6.91 -14.90 3.83
N VAL A 142 6.42 -15.03 5.07
CA VAL A 142 5.31 -14.21 5.60
C VAL A 142 5.76 -13.38 6.80
N LEU A 143 6.36 -13.99 7.81
CA LEU A 143 6.65 -13.26 9.05
C LEU A 143 7.88 -12.36 8.94
N TYR A 144 8.95 -12.79 8.27
CA TYR A 144 10.13 -11.95 8.09
C TYR A 144 9.79 -10.61 7.39
N PRO A 145 9.04 -10.57 6.27
CA PRO A 145 8.61 -9.30 5.68
C PRO A 145 7.79 -8.43 6.63
N VAL A 146 6.87 -9.03 7.40
CA VAL A 146 6.06 -8.30 8.38
C VAL A 146 6.91 -7.69 9.49
N VAL A 147 7.82 -8.46 10.07
CA VAL A 147 8.74 -8.00 11.13
C VAL A 147 9.70 -6.94 10.60
N LEU A 148 10.18 -7.10 9.36
CA LEU A 148 11.03 -6.12 8.68
C LEU A 148 10.32 -4.77 8.54
N ARG A 149 9.08 -4.77 8.03
CA ARG A 149 8.27 -3.55 7.89
C ARG A 149 7.96 -2.92 9.24
N GLN A 150 7.63 -3.73 10.26
CA GLN A 150 7.40 -3.22 11.61
C GLN A 150 8.64 -2.50 12.15
N LYS A 151 9.82 -3.13 12.06
CA LYS A 151 11.07 -2.52 12.53
C LYS A 151 11.47 -1.27 11.74
N LEU A 152 11.20 -1.25 10.44
CA LEU A 152 11.38 -0.07 9.61
C LEU A 152 10.47 1.08 10.05
N ASN A 153 9.20 0.81 10.33
CA ASN A 153 8.27 1.80 10.85
C ASN A 153 8.74 2.35 12.21
N ASP A 154 9.20 1.49 13.12
CA ASP A 154 9.74 1.90 14.41
C ASP A 154 10.99 2.78 14.25
N ALA A 155 11.90 2.39 13.35
CA ALA A 155 13.10 3.15 13.05
C ALA A 155 12.75 4.52 12.45
N LEU A 156 11.81 4.58 11.52
CA LEU A 156 11.37 5.79 10.85
C LEU A 156 10.67 6.75 11.83
N ALA A 157 9.81 6.23 12.70
CA ALA A 157 9.15 7.01 13.75
C ALA A 157 10.15 7.61 14.76
N SER A 158 11.31 6.96 14.94
CA SER A 158 12.40 7.46 15.79
C SER A 158 13.37 8.41 15.08
N ASP A 159 13.25 8.56 13.76
CA ASP A 159 14.16 9.35 12.95
C ASP A 159 13.77 10.84 12.95
N SER A 160 14.56 11.64 13.66
CA SER A 160 14.36 13.10 13.72
C SER A 160 14.42 13.80 12.36
N SER A 161 15.04 13.20 11.34
CA SER A 161 15.05 13.80 10.00
C SER A 161 13.69 13.75 9.33
N VAL A 162 12.84 12.77 9.66
CA VAL A 162 11.48 12.66 9.12
C VAL A 162 10.63 13.85 9.57
N ASP A 163 10.67 14.15 10.87
CA ASP A 163 9.99 15.31 11.44
C ASP A 163 10.52 16.62 10.86
N SER A 164 11.85 16.74 10.73
CA SER A 164 12.50 17.94 10.20
C SER A 164 12.19 18.15 8.70
N SER A 165 12.11 17.07 7.93
CA SER A 165 11.75 17.10 6.50
C SER A 165 10.31 17.57 6.32
N ALA A 166 9.35 16.95 7.03
CA ALA A 166 7.95 17.35 6.99
C ALA A 166 7.77 18.81 7.44
N GLN A 167 8.48 19.23 8.50
CA GLN A 167 8.46 20.62 8.94
C GLN A 167 8.98 21.57 7.86
N SER A 168 10.14 21.27 7.24
CA SER A 168 10.72 22.12 6.20
C SER A 168 9.80 22.26 4.99
N THR A 169 9.17 21.17 4.56
CA THR A 169 8.19 21.21 3.46
C THR A 169 6.96 22.03 3.85
N ALA A 170 6.44 21.86 5.07
CA ALA A 170 5.32 22.65 5.55
C ALA A 170 5.64 24.14 5.66
N GLU A 171 6.85 24.51 6.09
CA GLU A 171 7.32 25.89 6.13
C GLU A 171 7.38 26.52 4.74
N ASP A 172 7.86 25.77 3.74
CA ASP A 172 7.91 26.22 2.35
C ASP A 172 6.50 26.41 1.76
N VAL A 173 5.61 25.43 1.94
CA VAL A 173 4.22 25.53 1.47
C VAL A 173 3.50 26.70 2.16
N LEU A 174 3.68 26.90 3.46
CA LEU A 174 3.11 28.05 4.17
C LEU A 174 3.63 29.38 3.61
N ALA A 175 4.91 29.45 3.25
CA ALA A 175 5.50 30.64 2.62
C ALA A 175 4.88 30.89 1.24
N GLN A 176 4.70 29.87 0.41
CA GLN A 176 4.05 29.97 -0.90
C GLN A 176 2.59 30.45 -0.78
N VAL A 177 1.82 29.90 0.17
CA VAL A 177 0.45 30.34 0.47
C VAL A 177 0.43 31.82 0.85
N LYS A 178 1.31 32.24 1.78
CA LYS A 178 1.39 33.63 2.26
C LYS A 178 1.84 34.61 1.15
N ALA A 179 2.71 34.16 0.24
CA ALA A 179 3.16 34.94 -0.90
C ALA A 179 2.11 35.06 -2.02
N GLY A 180 1.12 34.16 -2.04
CA GLY A 180 0.08 34.11 -3.08
C GLY A 180 0.61 33.64 -4.44
N GLU A 181 1.65 32.80 -4.44
CA GLU A 181 2.24 32.24 -5.67
C GLU A 181 1.27 31.27 -6.39
N LYS A 182 0.50 30.52 -5.60
CA LYS A 182 -0.59 29.62 -6.00
C LYS A 182 -1.77 29.79 -5.06
N THR A 183 -2.95 29.31 -5.46
CA THR A 183 -4.10 29.28 -4.53
C THR A 183 -3.90 28.24 -3.45
N PHE A 184 -4.62 28.38 -2.33
CA PHE A 184 -4.56 27.40 -1.24
C PHE A 184 -4.97 26.00 -1.73
N GLU A 185 -5.99 25.96 -2.57
CA GLU A 185 -6.58 24.75 -3.13
C GLU A 185 -5.58 24.03 -4.05
N GLN A 186 -4.85 24.77 -4.90
CA GLN A 186 -3.79 24.21 -5.74
C GLN A 186 -2.64 23.63 -4.91
N LEU A 187 -2.24 24.32 -3.83
CA LEU A 187 -1.20 23.83 -2.93
C LEU A 187 -1.68 22.61 -2.11
N ALA A 188 -2.96 22.54 -1.78
CA ALA A 188 -3.55 21.37 -1.15
C ALA A 188 -3.54 20.17 -2.10
N GLU A 189 -3.95 20.33 -3.36
CA GLU A 189 -3.90 19.28 -4.37
C GLU A 189 -2.47 18.78 -4.64
N GLU A 190 -1.47 19.67 -4.61
CA GLU A 190 -0.09 19.35 -4.94
C GLU A 190 0.72 18.76 -3.77
N TYR A 191 0.47 19.22 -2.54
CA TYR A 191 1.33 18.90 -1.39
C TYR A 191 0.62 18.17 -0.24
N SER A 192 -0.72 18.20 -0.18
CA SER A 192 -1.40 17.58 0.96
C SER A 192 -1.31 16.06 0.87
N THR A 193 -0.83 15.42 1.95
CA THR A 193 -0.82 13.96 2.09
C THR A 193 -2.15 13.42 2.62
N ASP A 194 -3.13 14.28 2.90
CA ASP A 194 -4.52 13.85 3.16
C ASP A 194 -5.25 13.64 1.83
N THR A 195 -5.16 12.43 1.27
CA THR A 195 -5.74 12.10 -0.04
C THR A 195 -7.24 12.31 -0.11
N GLY A 196 -7.96 12.20 1.03
CA GLY A 196 -9.40 12.38 1.09
C GLY A 196 -9.87 13.83 0.93
N SER A 197 -9.02 14.82 1.22
CA SER A 197 -9.35 16.24 1.07
C SER A 197 -8.48 16.95 0.02
N ALA A 198 -7.29 16.43 -0.30
CA ALA A 198 -6.32 17.03 -1.22
C ALA A 198 -6.96 17.35 -2.59
N SER A 199 -7.64 16.38 -3.21
CA SER A 199 -8.32 16.54 -4.50
C SER A 199 -9.46 17.56 -4.49
N SER A 200 -9.98 17.90 -3.31
CA SER A 200 -11.02 18.89 -3.08
C SER A 200 -10.46 20.21 -2.52
N GLY A 201 -9.21 20.54 -2.85
CA GLY A 201 -8.55 21.76 -2.40
C GLY A 201 -8.35 21.83 -0.88
N GLY A 202 -8.28 20.67 -0.22
CA GLY A 202 -8.11 20.53 1.22
C GLY A 202 -9.38 20.74 2.05
N ALA A 203 -10.57 20.75 1.43
CA ALA A 203 -11.82 21.01 2.13
C ALA A 203 -12.20 19.89 3.12
N LEU A 204 -12.41 20.24 4.39
CA LEU A 204 -12.85 19.31 5.45
C LEU A 204 -14.36 19.40 5.73
N GLY A 205 -15.01 20.46 5.23
CA GLY A 205 -16.39 20.78 5.53
C GLY A 205 -16.60 21.29 6.97
N THR A 206 -17.86 21.29 7.39
CA THR A 206 -18.25 21.83 8.71
C THR A 206 -18.08 20.79 9.82
N PHE A 207 -17.38 21.15 10.88
CA PHE A 207 -17.21 20.33 12.07
C PHE A 207 -17.39 21.14 13.37
N GLY A 208 -17.81 20.44 14.42
CA GLY A 208 -17.90 20.96 15.78
C GLY A 208 -16.72 20.53 16.64
N LYS A 209 -16.73 20.94 17.91
CA LYS A 209 -15.72 20.52 18.89
C LYS A 209 -15.78 19.02 19.18
N GLY A 210 -14.63 18.41 19.42
CA GLY A 210 -14.41 16.99 19.65
C GLY A 210 -14.38 16.12 18.40
N VAL A 211 -14.50 16.71 17.21
CA VAL A 211 -14.45 15.98 15.92
C VAL A 211 -13.01 15.84 15.42
N MET A 212 -12.20 16.87 15.60
CA MET A 212 -10.80 16.91 15.16
C MET A 212 -9.84 16.66 16.33
N VAL A 213 -8.58 16.33 16.02
CA VAL A 213 -7.53 16.23 17.05
C VAL A 213 -7.31 17.57 17.75
N ALA A 214 -7.01 17.54 19.05
CA ALA A 214 -7.08 18.72 19.92
C ALA A 214 -6.25 19.92 19.42
N SER A 215 -5.01 19.71 18.96
CA SER A 215 -4.16 20.81 18.47
C SER A 215 -4.68 21.43 17.17
N PHE A 216 -5.24 20.61 16.26
CA PHE A 216 -5.88 21.09 15.04
C PHE A 216 -7.14 21.90 15.38
N GLU A 217 -7.99 21.36 16.25
CA GLU A 217 -9.22 22.01 16.67
C GLU A 217 -8.95 23.36 17.34
N GLU A 218 -8.02 23.41 18.30
CA GLU A 218 -7.67 24.63 19.01
C GLU A 218 -7.23 25.73 18.03
N ALA A 219 -6.39 25.39 17.06
CA ALA A 219 -5.96 26.32 16.02
C ALA A 219 -7.12 26.75 15.11
N ALA A 220 -7.91 25.82 14.58
CA ALA A 220 -9.02 26.12 13.67
C ALA A 220 -10.08 27.04 14.33
N PHE A 221 -10.45 26.75 15.58
CA PHE A 221 -11.42 27.56 16.33
C PHE A 221 -10.85 28.90 16.83
N ALA A 222 -9.53 29.09 16.83
CA ALA A 222 -8.91 30.37 17.16
C ALA A 222 -8.79 31.32 15.94
N LEU A 223 -8.98 30.81 14.72
CA LEU A 223 -8.88 31.61 13.50
C LEU A 223 -10.08 32.54 13.30
N GLU A 224 -9.81 33.69 12.69
CA GLU A 224 -10.83 34.56 12.10
C GLU A 224 -11.24 34.01 10.72
N VAL A 225 -12.48 34.29 10.29
CA VAL A 225 -12.98 33.81 8.99
C VAL A 225 -12.11 34.38 7.86
N GLY A 226 -11.63 33.52 6.97
CA GLY A 226 -10.70 33.82 5.89
C GLY A 226 -9.22 33.86 6.31
N ALA A 227 -8.90 33.69 7.60
CA ALA A 227 -7.53 33.68 8.07
C ALA A 227 -6.85 32.32 7.88
N LEU A 228 -5.51 32.38 7.83
CA LEU A 228 -4.62 31.23 7.81
C LEU A 228 -3.95 31.07 9.18
N SER A 229 -3.74 29.83 9.59
CA SER A 229 -2.92 29.49 10.76
C SER A 229 -1.42 29.54 10.46
N GLU A 230 -0.63 29.58 11.54
CA GLU A 230 0.75 29.11 11.49
C GLU A 230 0.78 27.57 11.45
N LEU A 231 1.97 26.96 11.36
CA LEU A 231 2.08 25.50 11.34
C LEU A 231 1.55 24.86 12.63
N VAL A 232 0.59 23.95 12.46
CA VAL A 232 -0.02 23.20 13.57
C VAL A 232 0.47 21.76 13.51
N LYS A 233 1.27 21.36 14.49
CA LYS A 233 1.76 19.99 14.58
C LYS A 233 0.71 19.06 15.22
N THR A 234 0.50 17.91 14.61
CA THR A 234 -0.31 16.80 15.16
C THR A 234 0.47 15.49 15.06
N GLN A 235 -0.15 14.38 15.46
CA GLN A 235 0.40 13.03 15.26
C GLN A 235 0.45 12.61 13.78
N TYR A 236 -0.26 13.32 12.89
CA TYR A 236 -0.29 13.03 11.46
C TYR A 236 0.75 13.82 10.67
N GLY A 237 1.28 14.91 11.22
CA GLY A 237 2.22 15.78 10.54
C GLY A 237 1.99 17.26 10.87
N TYR A 238 2.29 18.13 9.91
CA TYR A 238 2.11 19.57 10.02
C TYR A 238 0.94 20.03 9.19
N HIS A 239 0.02 20.77 9.80
CA HIS A 239 -1.15 21.32 9.14
C HIS A 239 -1.02 22.82 8.92
N ILE A 240 -1.45 23.26 7.74
CA ILE A 240 -1.77 24.66 7.45
C ILE A 240 -3.28 24.73 7.31
N ILE A 241 -3.94 25.47 8.20
CA ILE A 241 -5.40 25.55 8.28
C ILE A 241 -5.88 26.91 7.78
N LYS A 242 -6.91 26.91 6.94
CA LYS A 242 -7.66 28.07 6.45
C LYS A 242 -9.10 27.98 6.96
N LEU A 243 -9.58 29.01 7.65
CA LEU A 243 -10.98 29.05 8.10
C LEU A 243 -11.88 29.62 7.00
N ASN A 244 -12.86 28.85 6.54
CA ASN A 244 -13.77 29.24 5.47
C ASN A 244 -15.01 29.96 6.00
N SER A 245 -15.63 29.41 7.05
CA SER A 245 -16.79 30.02 7.71
C SER A 245 -16.94 29.55 9.15
N ARG A 246 -17.82 30.21 9.91
CA ARG A 246 -18.09 29.93 11.33
C ARG A 246 -19.56 30.16 11.63
N ASP A 247 -20.14 29.25 12.41
CA ASP A 247 -21.47 29.39 13.02
C ASP A 247 -21.34 29.29 14.54
N ASP A 248 -21.30 30.45 15.21
CA ASP A 248 -21.19 30.53 16.67
C ASP A 248 -22.46 30.02 17.39
N GLY A 249 -23.61 30.05 16.72
CA GLY A 249 -24.88 29.54 17.28
C GLY A 249 -24.90 28.02 17.34
N ALA A 250 -24.38 27.37 16.29
CA ALA A 250 -24.20 25.93 16.23
C ALA A 250 -22.91 25.45 16.92
N GLY A 251 -21.94 26.35 17.15
CA GLY A 251 -20.63 26.02 17.71
C GLY A 251 -19.74 25.24 16.72
N THR A 252 -19.88 25.53 15.42
CA THR A 252 -19.18 24.82 14.34
C THR A 252 -18.34 25.77 13.49
N VAL A 253 -17.35 25.20 12.82
CA VAL A 253 -16.47 25.86 11.85
C VAL A 253 -16.42 25.05 10.56
N ASP A 254 -16.27 25.72 9.44
CA ASP A 254 -15.92 25.13 8.15
C ASP A 254 -14.50 25.54 7.80
N ALA A 255 -13.62 24.58 7.54
CA ALA A 255 -12.21 24.84 7.30
C ALA A 255 -11.66 23.96 6.17
N SER A 256 -10.58 24.45 5.58
CA SER A 256 -9.73 23.67 4.70
C SER A 256 -8.35 23.52 5.33
N HIS A 257 -7.61 22.48 4.96
CA HIS A 257 -6.23 22.31 5.39
C HIS A 257 -5.28 21.88 4.27
N ILE A 258 -3.99 22.02 4.52
CA ILE A 258 -2.94 21.28 3.81
C ILE A 258 -2.22 20.48 4.89
N LEU A 259 -2.22 19.15 4.78
CA LEU A 259 -1.47 18.28 5.68
C LEU A 259 -0.16 17.88 5.01
N ILE A 260 0.97 18.23 5.61
CA ILE A 260 2.26 17.63 5.27
C ILE A 260 2.50 16.50 6.26
N GLY A 261 2.21 15.28 5.81
CA GLY A 261 2.37 14.07 6.59
C GLY A 261 3.82 13.75 6.94
N PHE A 262 4.01 12.95 7.98
CA PHE A 262 5.31 12.30 8.18
C PHE A 262 5.50 11.23 7.12
N GLU A 263 6.69 11.22 6.51
CA GLU A 263 7.09 10.19 5.57
C GLU A 263 6.94 8.79 6.18
N THR A 264 6.39 7.86 5.41
CA THR A 264 6.16 6.47 5.80
C THR A 264 7.13 5.51 5.10
N VAL A 265 7.14 4.25 5.53
CA VAL A 265 7.91 3.20 4.84
C VAL A 265 7.37 2.97 3.44
N ASP A 266 6.06 3.07 3.24
CA ASP A 266 5.41 2.97 1.94
C ASP A 266 5.89 4.07 0.98
N ASP A 267 5.92 5.32 1.43
CA ASP A 267 6.42 6.44 0.61
C ASP A 267 7.86 6.19 0.13
N ARG A 268 8.73 5.67 1.02
CA ARG A 268 10.12 5.34 0.66
C ARG A 268 10.23 4.17 -0.30
N ILE A 269 9.36 3.16 -0.16
CA ILE A 269 9.31 2.02 -1.08
C ILE A 269 8.79 2.49 -2.45
N GLU A 270 7.82 3.39 -2.50
CA GLU A 270 7.30 3.97 -3.73
C GLU A 270 8.35 4.82 -4.44
N GLU A 271 9.13 5.63 -3.71
CA GLU A 271 10.26 6.38 -4.27
C GLU A 271 11.31 5.44 -4.90
N ILE A 272 11.65 4.36 -4.20
CA ILE A 272 12.53 3.31 -4.73
C ILE A 272 11.92 2.68 -5.98
N THR A 273 10.64 2.34 -5.95
CA THR A 273 9.93 1.69 -7.06
C THR A 273 9.90 2.58 -8.30
N THR A 274 9.63 3.87 -8.13
CA THR A 274 9.58 4.87 -9.21
C THR A 274 10.95 5.13 -9.82
N SER A 275 12.01 5.11 -9.01
CA SER A 275 13.39 5.32 -9.47
C SER A 275 14.05 4.04 -10.03
N ALA A 276 13.53 2.86 -9.69
CA ALA A 276 14.09 1.58 -10.07
C ALA A 276 14.01 1.33 -11.58
N LYS A 277 15.13 0.87 -12.16
CA LYS A 277 15.12 0.28 -13.52
C LYS A 277 15.05 -1.23 -13.41
N VAL A 278 13.88 -1.78 -13.72
CA VAL A 278 13.60 -3.21 -13.58
C VAL A 278 13.83 -3.94 -14.91
N TYR A 279 14.54 -5.07 -14.84
CA TYR A 279 14.77 -5.98 -15.95
C TYR A 279 14.19 -7.34 -15.60
N LYS A 280 13.04 -7.67 -16.20
CA LYS A 280 12.38 -8.97 -16.07
C LYS A 280 13.14 -10.02 -16.87
N MET A 281 13.55 -11.11 -16.22
CA MET A 281 14.41 -12.14 -16.80
C MET A 281 13.65 -13.41 -17.21
N LEU A 282 12.35 -13.50 -16.85
CA LEU A 282 11.42 -14.53 -17.31
C LEU A 282 10.75 -14.14 -18.64
N PRO A 283 10.34 -15.13 -19.47
CA PRO A 283 9.57 -14.82 -20.66
C PRO A 283 8.23 -14.23 -20.21
N HIS A 284 7.78 -13.19 -20.91
CA HIS A 284 6.47 -12.59 -20.67
C HIS A 284 5.40 -13.67 -20.86
N TYR A 285 4.75 -14.07 -19.76
CA TYR A 285 3.54 -14.88 -19.83
C TYR A 285 2.43 -13.92 -20.24
N PRO A 286 1.85 -14.06 -21.45
CA PRO A 286 0.78 -13.17 -21.86
C PRO A 286 -0.38 -13.33 -20.88
N VAL A 287 -0.72 -12.25 -20.18
CA VAL A 287 -1.98 -12.15 -19.45
C VAL A 287 -3.06 -12.13 -20.53
N VAL A 288 -3.74 -13.26 -20.71
CA VAL A 288 -4.91 -13.29 -21.58
C VAL A 288 -6.03 -12.64 -20.78
N GLU A 289 -6.40 -11.42 -21.13
CA GLU A 289 -7.62 -10.79 -20.63
C GLU A 289 -8.81 -11.66 -21.09
N ASP A 290 -9.28 -12.54 -20.21
CA ASP A 290 -10.50 -13.28 -20.43
C ASP A 290 -11.67 -12.29 -20.28
N THR A 291 -12.10 -11.72 -21.40
CA THR A 291 -13.25 -10.81 -21.49
C THR A 291 -14.59 -11.52 -21.24
N THR A 292 -14.59 -12.75 -20.72
CA THR A 292 -15.81 -13.51 -20.39
C THR A 292 -16.03 -13.80 -18.91
N THR A 293 -15.48 -13.00 -17.99
CA THR A 293 -16.15 -12.65 -16.71
C THR A 293 -15.39 -11.51 -16.06
N ALA A 294 -15.75 -10.27 -16.40
CA ALA A 294 -15.35 -9.11 -15.61
C ALA A 294 -16.10 -9.17 -14.26
N THR A 295 -15.46 -9.76 -13.25
CA THR A 295 -15.60 -9.27 -11.89
C THR A 295 -14.36 -8.45 -11.62
N GLU A 296 -14.59 -7.18 -11.31
CA GLU A 296 -13.60 -6.12 -11.09
C GLU A 296 -12.37 -6.60 -10.31
N ASN A 297 -11.21 -6.11 -10.76
CA ASN A 297 -9.98 -6.12 -9.99
C ASN A 297 -10.22 -5.41 -8.65
N PRO A 298 -10.11 -6.07 -7.48
CA PRO A 298 -10.42 -5.44 -6.20
C PRO A 298 -9.31 -4.50 -5.69
N TYR A 299 -8.25 -4.26 -6.47
CA TYR A 299 -7.20 -3.29 -6.16
C TYR A 299 -6.95 -2.37 -7.37
N VAL A 300 -7.97 -1.57 -7.69
CA VAL A 300 -7.82 -0.27 -8.34
C VAL A 300 -8.51 0.73 -7.43
N ASP A 301 -7.84 1.85 -7.20
CA ASP A 301 -8.27 2.98 -6.39
C ASP A 301 -9.79 3.21 -6.46
N ALA A 302 -10.42 3.18 -5.29
CA ALA A 302 -11.61 3.98 -5.10
C ALA A 302 -11.14 5.44 -5.16
N ASP A 303 -11.13 6.03 -6.35
CA ASP A 303 -11.39 7.45 -6.65
C ASP A 303 -10.96 7.80 -8.09
N ALA A 304 -11.92 7.76 -9.03
CA ALA A 304 -11.91 8.54 -10.27
C ALA A 304 -13.29 8.54 -10.94
N GLU A 305 -14.10 9.52 -10.51
CA GLU A 305 -15.16 10.30 -11.17
C GLU A 305 -15.68 9.93 -12.59
N THR A 306 -16.99 10.15 -12.81
CA THR A 306 -17.48 11.36 -13.53
C THR A 306 -19.01 11.51 -13.57
N GLU A 307 -19.42 12.73 -13.22
CA GLU A 307 -20.56 13.57 -13.68
C GLU A 307 -21.07 13.28 -15.12
N ASP A 308 -22.25 13.67 -15.64
CA ASP A 308 -23.41 14.52 -15.33
C ASP A 308 -24.47 14.16 -16.41
N ALA A 309 -25.77 14.31 -16.12
CA ALA A 309 -26.74 14.84 -17.08
C ALA A 309 -28.10 15.09 -16.43
N SER A 310 -28.28 16.33 -15.97
CA SER A 310 -29.57 17.04 -15.98
C SER A 310 -30.31 16.88 -17.33
N THR A 311 -31.62 16.60 -17.32
CA THR A 311 -32.66 17.40 -18.00
C THR A 311 -34.09 16.84 -17.86
N ALA A 312 -35.03 17.79 -17.79
CA ALA A 312 -36.45 17.71 -18.18
C ALA A 312 -37.50 17.28 -17.15
N GLU A 313 -38.08 18.31 -16.53
CA GLU A 313 -39.47 18.40 -16.09
C GLU A 313 -40.47 17.78 -17.09
N THR A 314 -41.48 17.05 -16.60
CA THR A 314 -42.90 17.43 -16.82
C THR A 314 -43.86 16.58 -15.97
N ASN A 315 -44.57 17.32 -15.13
CA ASN A 315 -45.90 17.08 -14.57
C ASN A 315 -46.83 16.27 -15.50
N VAL A 316 -47.67 15.35 -14.98
CA VAL A 316 -49.12 15.54 -14.71
C VAL A 316 -49.71 14.27 -14.06
N ASN A 317 -50.37 14.48 -12.91
CA ASN A 317 -51.48 13.72 -12.31
C ASN A 317 -52.21 12.67 -13.17
N ALA A 318 -52.56 11.53 -12.56
CA ALA A 318 -53.94 11.23 -12.17
C ALA A 318 -54.04 9.86 -11.46
N GLU A 319 -54.59 9.89 -10.24
CA GLU A 319 -55.68 9.07 -9.70
C GLU A 319 -55.72 7.54 -9.99
N ALA A 320 -56.18 6.65 -9.11
CA ALA A 320 -56.55 6.63 -7.71
C ALA A 320 -57.06 5.20 -7.44
N SER A 321 -56.80 4.66 -6.24
CA SER A 321 -57.58 3.61 -5.54
C SER A 321 -57.60 2.20 -6.20
N VAL A 322 -57.55 1.08 -5.49
CA VAL A 322 -58.38 0.62 -4.36
C VAL A 322 -57.66 -0.55 -3.68
N ALA A 323 -57.61 -0.58 -2.35
CA ALA A 323 -57.88 -1.79 -1.54
C ALA A 323 -57.99 -1.41 -0.06
N GLU A 324 -59.14 -1.75 0.52
CA GLU A 324 -59.36 -1.92 1.96
C GLU A 324 -58.36 -2.89 2.61
#